data_AF-A0A964ZP48-F1
#
_entry.id   AF-A0A964ZP48-F1
#
_cell.length_a   1.000
_cell.length_b   1.000
_cell.length_c   1.000
_cell.angle_alpha   90.00
_cell.angle_beta   90.00
_cell.angle_gamma   90.00
#
_symmetry.space_group_name_H-M   'P 1'
#
loop_
_entity.id
_entity.type
_entity.pdbx_description
1 polymer ?
#
loop_
_entity_poly.entity_id
_entity_poly.type
_entity_poly.pdbx_seq_one_letter_code
_entity_poly.pdbx_strand_id
1 'polypeptide(L)'
;MLQAVEQRSHGSIVPHVGTLITMANEAFELFFALLALLALIGSAAVVMARFAGGDAGRRLLGELAPLRLAVPALVTTVSMLGSLYFSEVVNYRPCLLCWYQRIAMYSLAIVLVIAAIRRDRGIAPYATVLAGIGATIAGYHWLLERWPAIDTGSCSADAPCSVPYFEVFGFVSLAFMAFCAFVTVLAFLVALPAQSAATSEVSAASDTAAASESVWRAASPPSASTPSPPAPTKTPASLEPQSSRTSWSKVTRCPSSAMAPTLLSA
;
A
#
# COMPACT_ATOMS: atom_id res chain seq x y z
N MET A 1 -16.02 -40.37 -6.98
CA MET A 1 -17.40 -40.59 -6.47
C MET A 1 -17.71 -39.82 -5.17
N LEU A 2 -16.73 -39.41 -4.35
CA LEU A 2 -16.99 -38.67 -3.10
C LEU A 2 -17.24 -37.16 -3.25
N GLN A 3 -16.91 -36.52 -4.39
CA GLN A 3 -17.22 -35.09 -4.62
C GLN A 3 -18.62 -34.85 -5.22
N ALA A 4 -19.38 -35.90 -5.55
CA ALA A 4 -20.72 -35.77 -6.14
C ALA A 4 -21.87 -35.86 -5.11
N VAL A 5 -21.58 -36.27 -3.87
CA VAL A 5 -22.60 -36.48 -2.82
C VAL A 5 -22.83 -35.22 -1.97
N GLU A 6 -21.81 -34.38 -1.78
CA GLU A 6 -21.93 -33.15 -0.95
C GLU A 6 -22.79 -32.05 -1.62
N GLN A 7 -22.98 -32.10 -2.94
CA GLN A 7 -23.83 -31.12 -3.63
C GLN A 7 -25.34 -31.44 -3.55
N ARG A 8 -25.74 -32.61 -3.03
CA ARG A 8 -27.14 -33.08 -3.09
C ARG A 8 -27.92 -32.91 -1.78
N SER A 9 -27.32 -32.44 -0.69
CA SER A 9 -28.00 -32.31 0.62
C SER A 9 -28.51 -30.90 0.98
N HIS A 10 -28.19 -29.85 0.21
CA HIS A 10 -28.51 -28.45 0.56
C HIS A 10 -29.67 -27.83 -0.24
N GLY A 11 -30.62 -28.64 -0.73
CA GLY A 11 -31.85 -28.16 -1.33
C GLY A 11 -32.93 -27.92 -0.28
N SER A 12 -33.04 -26.67 0.23
CA SER A 12 -34.33 -25.97 0.52
C SER A 12 -34.24 -24.78 1.49
N ILE A 13 -33.10 -24.49 2.14
CA ILE A 13 -32.92 -23.27 3.00
C ILE A 13 -31.79 -22.35 2.50
N VAL A 14 -31.03 -22.79 1.49
CA VAL A 14 -29.79 -22.15 1.01
C VAL A 14 -29.92 -21.16 -0.18
N PRO A 15 -31.05 -20.97 -0.90
CA PRO A 15 -31.05 -20.08 -2.06
C PRO A 15 -30.85 -18.62 -1.67
N HIS A 16 -31.33 -18.18 -0.50
CA HIS A 16 -31.14 -16.81 -0.05
C HIS A 16 -29.71 -16.50 0.41
N VAL A 17 -29.05 -17.40 1.14
CA VAL A 17 -27.66 -17.18 1.59
C VAL A 17 -26.68 -17.19 0.42
N GLY A 18 -26.86 -18.12 -0.53
CA GLY A 18 -26.09 -18.13 -1.77
C GLY A 18 -26.27 -16.84 -2.57
N THR A 19 -27.53 -16.41 -2.78
CA THR A 19 -27.82 -15.15 -3.48
C THR A 19 -27.24 -13.94 -2.75
N LEU A 20 -27.31 -13.88 -1.41
CA LEU A 20 -26.76 -12.76 -0.64
C LEU A 20 -25.23 -12.67 -0.76
N ILE A 21 -24.51 -13.80 -0.76
CA ILE A 21 -23.05 -13.84 -0.93
C ILE A 21 -22.67 -13.43 -2.35
N THR A 22 -23.37 -13.93 -3.37
CA THR A 22 -23.11 -13.53 -4.76
C THR A 22 -23.36 -12.03 -4.95
N MET A 23 -24.48 -11.50 -4.44
CA MET A 23 -24.80 -10.07 -4.52
C MET A 23 -23.77 -9.20 -3.79
N ALA A 24 -23.22 -9.69 -2.68
CA ALA A 24 -22.15 -9.00 -1.96
C ALA A 24 -20.86 -8.96 -2.80
N ASN A 25 -20.44 -10.09 -3.39
CA ASN A 25 -19.22 -10.17 -4.21
C ASN A 25 -19.30 -9.22 -5.42
N GLU A 26 -20.41 -9.22 -6.16
CA GLU A 26 -20.64 -8.31 -7.28
C GLU A 26 -20.54 -6.84 -6.86
N ALA A 27 -21.09 -6.49 -5.69
CA ALA A 27 -21.00 -5.15 -5.15
C ALA A 27 -19.55 -4.75 -4.79
N PHE A 28 -18.77 -5.67 -4.21
CA PHE A 28 -17.35 -5.45 -3.92
C PHE A 28 -16.52 -5.31 -5.21
N GLU A 29 -16.74 -6.17 -6.20
CA GLU A 29 -16.07 -6.10 -7.50
C GLU A 29 -16.35 -4.77 -8.21
N LEU A 30 -17.62 -4.34 -8.24
CA LEU A 30 -18.03 -3.05 -8.77
C LEU A 30 -17.38 -1.88 -8.01
N PHE A 31 -17.36 -1.93 -6.69
CA PHE A 31 -16.75 -0.89 -5.85
C PHE A 31 -15.26 -0.72 -6.18
N PHE A 32 -14.49 -1.82 -6.21
CA PHE A 32 -13.07 -1.76 -6.55
C PHE A 32 -12.84 -1.34 -8.00
N ALA A 33 -13.68 -1.78 -8.94
CA ALA A 33 -13.62 -1.37 -10.34
C ALA A 33 -13.83 0.15 -10.50
N LEU A 34 -14.84 0.71 -9.82
CA LEU A 34 -15.10 2.15 -9.84
C LEU A 34 -13.94 2.95 -9.23
N LEU A 35 -13.38 2.49 -8.11
CA LEU A 35 -12.19 3.12 -7.51
C LEU A 35 -10.99 3.08 -8.46
N ALA A 36 -10.75 1.96 -9.14
CA ALA A 36 -9.66 1.82 -10.10
C ALA A 36 -9.82 2.78 -11.29
N LEU A 37 -11.05 2.92 -11.81
CA LEU A 37 -11.35 3.86 -12.89
C LEU A 37 -11.19 5.31 -12.45
N LEU A 38 -11.68 5.68 -11.26
CA LEU A 38 -11.50 7.01 -10.71
C LEU A 38 -10.01 7.35 -10.50
N ALA A 39 -9.22 6.41 -9.99
CA ALA A 39 -7.78 6.56 -9.83
C ALA A 39 -7.08 6.74 -11.19
N LEU A 40 -7.47 5.96 -12.20
CA LEU A 40 -6.94 6.09 -13.56
C LEU A 40 -7.28 7.45 -14.18
N ILE A 41 -8.52 7.93 -14.04
CA ILE A 41 -8.96 9.26 -14.52
C ILE A 41 -8.15 10.36 -13.83
N GLY A 42 -8.00 10.29 -12.50
CA GLY A 42 -7.18 11.25 -11.75
C GLY A 42 -5.73 11.25 -12.20
N SER A 43 -5.16 10.07 -12.43
CA SER A 43 -3.79 9.91 -12.94
C SER A 43 -3.62 10.50 -14.34
N ALA A 44 -4.57 10.25 -15.24
CA ALA A 44 -4.57 10.82 -16.58
C ALA A 44 -4.67 12.35 -16.54
N ALA A 45 -5.51 12.91 -15.66
CA ALA A 45 -5.62 14.36 -15.49
C ALA A 45 -4.31 15.00 -14.99
N VAL A 46 -3.64 14.38 -14.02
CA VAL A 46 -2.35 14.84 -13.50
C VAL A 46 -1.26 14.78 -14.59
N VAL A 47 -1.21 13.69 -15.35
CA VAL A 47 -0.27 13.53 -16.46
C VAL A 47 -0.55 14.54 -17.57
N MET A 48 -1.82 14.72 -17.95
CA MET A 48 -2.23 15.70 -18.95
C MET A 48 -1.87 17.12 -18.53
N ALA A 49 -2.13 17.50 -17.28
CA ALA A 49 -1.75 18.80 -16.73
C ALA A 49 -0.23 19.02 -16.76
N ARG A 50 0.58 17.95 -16.61
CA ARG A 50 2.04 18.01 -16.72
C ARG A 50 2.54 18.22 -18.15
N PHE A 51 1.87 17.61 -19.14
CA PHE A 51 2.22 17.69 -20.56
C PHE A 51 1.68 18.93 -21.26
N ALA A 52 0.53 19.48 -20.82
CA ALA A 52 -0.06 20.68 -21.40
C ALA A 52 0.82 21.94 -21.27
N GLY A 53 1.89 21.90 -20.45
CA GLY A 53 2.94 22.93 -20.41
C GLY A 53 2.53 24.32 -19.91
N GLY A 54 1.24 24.56 -19.69
CA GLY A 54 0.70 25.86 -19.28
C GLY A 54 1.01 26.24 -17.83
N ASP A 55 0.93 27.54 -17.53
CA ASP A 55 1.05 28.06 -16.17
C ASP A 55 -0.04 27.51 -15.25
N ALA A 56 -1.26 27.32 -15.78
CA ALA A 56 -2.38 26.71 -15.06
C ALA A 56 -2.08 25.27 -14.63
N GLY A 57 -1.46 24.46 -15.50
CA GLY A 57 -1.05 23.09 -15.18
C GLY A 57 -0.01 23.07 -14.07
N ARG A 58 1.04 23.91 -14.17
CA ARG A 58 2.07 24.01 -13.13
C ARG A 58 1.51 24.46 -11.78
N ARG A 59 0.53 25.38 -11.76
CA ARG A 59 -0.18 25.78 -10.54
C ARG A 59 -0.95 24.61 -9.92
N LEU A 60 -1.75 23.91 -10.72
CA LEU A 60 -2.50 22.74 -10.27
C LEU A 60 -1.57 21.65 -9.70
N LEU A 61 -0.47 21.33 -10.39
CA LEU A 61 0.51 20.36 -9.89
C LEU A 61 1.21 20.79 -8.59
N GLY A 62 1.36 22.10 -8.36
CA GLY A 62 1.86 22.64 -7.10
C GLY A 62 0.88 22.40 -5.94
N GLU A 63 -0.41 22.63 -6.17
CA GLU A 63 -1.49 22.37 -5.21
C GLU A 63 -1.62 20.87 -4.89
N LEU A 64 -1.40 20.00 -5.89
CA LEU A 64 -1.44 18.54 -5.74
C LEU A 64 -0.15 17.93 -5.19
N ALA A 65 0.92 18.70 -5.03
CA ALA A 65 2.20 18.22 -4.52
C ALA A 65 2.14 17.53 -3.12
N PRO A 66 1.21 17.84 -2.18
CA PRO A 66 1.18 17.14 -0.89
C PRO A 66 0.63 15.72 -1.04
N LEU A 67 -0.16 15.49 -2.09
CA LEU A 67 -0.77 14.21 -2.40
C LEU A 67 0.22 13.23 -3.04
N ARG A 68 1.44 13.68 -3.40
CA ARG A 68 2.45 12.90 -4.13
C ARG A 68 2.79 11.56 -3.49
N LEU A 69 2.81 11.49 -2.16
CA LEU A 69 3.10 10.25 -1.43
C LEU A 69 1.83 9.63 -0.81
N ALA A 70 0.89 10.46 -0.37
CA ALA A 70 -0.31 10.00 0.32
C ALA A 70 -1.25 9.20 -0.59
N VAL A 71 -1.49 9.67 -1.83
CA VAL A 71 -2.38 8.98 -2.77
C VAL A 71 -1.80 7.64 -3.22
N PRO A 72 -0.53 7.54 -3.66
CA PRO A 72 0.08 6.25 -3.97
C PRO A 72 0.08 5.27 -2.78
N ALA A 73 0.35 5.73 -1.57
CA ALA A 73 0.29 4.89 -0.37
C ALA A 73 -1.13 4.36 -0.11
N LEU A 74 -2.15 5.21 -0.23
CA LEU A 74 -3.54 4.80 -0.07
C LEU A 74 -3.94 3.77 -1.14
N VAL A 75 -3.68 4.06 -2.41
CA VAL A 75 -4.06 3.21 -3.54
C VAL A 75 -3.41 1.82 -3.44
N THR A 76 -2.11 1.76 -3.13
CA THR A 76 -1.39 0.48 -2.99
C THR A 76 -1.86 -0.32 -1.78
N THR A 77 -2.17 0.34 -0.66
CA THR A 77 -2.71 -0.34 0.53
C THR A 77 -4.11 -0.89 0.28
N VAL A 78 -5.00 -0.11 -0.34
CA VAL A 78 -6.35 -0.56 -0.72
C VAL A 78 -6.28 -1.70 -1.73
N SER A 79 -5.39 -1.62 -2.72
CA SER A 79 -5.19 -2.69 -3.70
C SER A 79 -4.65 -3.98 -3.06
N MET A 80 -3.71 -3.88 -2.12
CA MET A 80 -3.21 -5.01 -1.34
C MET A 80 -4.35 -5.67 -0.54
N LEU A 81 -5.16 -4.88 0.17
CA LEU A 81 -6.29 -5.40 0.96
C LEU A 81 -7.35 -6.04 0.06
N GLY A 82 -7.66 -5.44 -1.08
CA GLY A 82 -8.56 -6.03 -2.08
C GLY A 82 -8.04 -7.37 -2.59
N SER A 83 -6.76 -7.47 -2.94
CA SER A 83 -6.14 -8.74 -3.35
C SER A 83 -6.25 -9.83 -2.28
N LEU A 84 -6.13 -9.47 -1.01
CA LEU A 84 -6.26 -10.39 0.10
C LEU A 84 -7.72 -10.84 0.31
N TYR A 85 -8.67 -9.92 0.19
CA TYR A 85 -10.10 -10.21 0.25
C TYR A 85 -10.52 -11.25 -0.80
N PHE A 86 -10.11 -11.05 -2.06
CA PHE A 86 -10.41 -11.99 -3.15
C PHE A 86 -9.79 -13.38 -2.93
N SER A 87 -8.64 -13.45 -2.25
CA SER A 87 -7.96 -14.74 -1.99
C SER A 87 -8.58 -15.50 -0.81
N GLU A 88 -8.86 -14.83 0.31
CA GLU A 88 -9.31 -15.49 1.55
C GLU A 88 -10.83 -15.66 1.62
N VAL A 89 -11.59 -14.67 1.12
CA VAL A 89 -13.06 -14.69 1.21
C VAL A 89 -13.66 -15.35 -0.02
N VAL A 90 -13.26 -14.90 -1.21
CA VAL A 90 -13.81 -15.40 -2.48
C VAL A 90 -13.09 -16.66 -2.98
N ASN A 91 -11.93 -16.99 -2.41
CA ASN A 91 -11.14 -18.20 -2.72
C ASN A 91 -10.62 -18.27 -4.17
N TYR A 92 -10.28 -17.13 -4.77
CA TYR A 92 -9.61 -17.10 -6.07
C TYR A 92 -8.15 -17.56 -5.96
N ARG A 93 -7.76 -18.54 -6.78
CA ARG A 93 -6.39 -19.03 -6.82
C ARG A 93 -5.54 -18.09 -7.70
N PRO A 94 -4.44 -17.51 -7.18
CA PRO A 94 -3.62 -16.63 -8.00
C PRO A 94 -2.85 -17.43 -9.04
N CYS A 95 -2.86 -16.93 -10.28
CA CYS A 95 -2.02 -17.40 -11.36
C CYS A 95 -0.54 -17.00 -11.16
N LEU A 96 0.39 -17.54 -11.95
CA LEU A 96 1.83 -17.20 -11.83
C LEU A 96 2.09 -15.69 -12.06
N LEU A 97 1.46 -15.09 -13.08
CA LEU A 97 1.60 -13.65 -13.36
C LEU A 97 1.00 -12.81 -12.23
N CYS A 98 -0.14 -13.23 -11.68
CA CYS A 98 -0.82 -12.63 -10.55
C CYS A 98 0.10 -12.61 -9.31
N TRP A 99 0.87 -13.69 -9.10
CA TRP A 99 1.80 -13.80 -7.99
C TRP A 99 2.95 -12.79 -8.10
N TYR A 100 3.52 -12.60 -9.30
CA TYR A 100 4.53 -11.56 -9.54
C TYR A 100 3.99 -10.14 -9.32
N GLN A 101 2.76 -9.86 -9.77
CA GLN A 101 2.10 -8.57 -9.52
C GLN A 101 1.93 -8.33 -8.01
N ARG A 102 1.54 -9.36 -7.26
CA ARG A 102 1.33 -9.27 -5.81
C ARG A 102 2.62 -8.95 -5.06
N ILE A 103 3.75 -9.56 -5.43
CA ILE A 103 5.06 -9.26 -4.82
C ILE A 103 5.44 -7.80 -5.05
N ALA A 104 5.30 -7.31 -6.28
CA ALA A 104 5.59 -5.92 -6.61
C ALA A 104 4.67 -4.98 -5.82
N MET A 105 3.35 -5.23 -5.82
CA MET A 105 2.36 -4.39 -5.15
C MET A 105 2.56 -4.34 -3.63
N TYR A 106 2.81 -5.49 -2.99
CA TYR A 106 2.97 -5.58 -1.54
C TYR A 106 4.24 -4.87 -1.07
N SER A 107 5.33 -5.04 -1.82
CA SER A 107 6.58 -4.32 -1.58
C SER A 107 6.38 -2.80 -1.72
N LEU A 108 5.63 -2.37 -2.75
CA LEU A 108 5.27 -0.97 -2.97
C LEU A 108 4.42 -0.40 -1.83
N ALA A 109 3.41 -1.13 -1.36
CA ALA A 109 2.53 -0.69 -0.27
C ALA A 109 3.35 -0.38 1.00
N ILE A 110 4.24 -1.30 1.40
CA ILE A 110 5.09 -1.10 2.58
C ILE A 110 6.00 0.11 2.40
N VAL A 111 6.70 0.19 1.26
CA VAL A 111 7.67 1.26 0.98
C VAL A 111 6.99 2.64 0.92
N LEU A 112 5.83 2.75 0.27
CA LEU A 112 5.10 4.01 0.12
C LEU A 112 4.44 4.45 1.41
N VAL A 113 3.89 3.54 2.21
CA VAL A 113 3.33 3.87 3.54
C VAL A 113 4.42 4.41 4.46
N ILE A 114 5.59 3.77 4.50
CA ILE A 114 6.73 4.27 5.29
C ILE A 114 7.20 5.62 4.77
N ALA A 115 7.30 5.79 3.44
CA ALA A 115 7.68 7.06 2.84
C ALA A 115 6.67 8.18 3.14
N ALA A 116 5.37 7.86 3.19
CA ALA A 116 4.31 8.81 3.54
C ALA A 116 4.38 9.25 5.00
N ILE A 117 4.66 8.32 5.93
CA ILE A 117 4.82 8.61 7.37
C ILE A 117 6.10 9.41 7.63
N ARG A 118 7.23 8.98 7.06
CA ARG A 118 8.54 9.62 7.28
C ARG A 118 8.76 10.86 6.41
N ARG A 119 7.86 11.14 5.47
CA ARG A 119 8.00 12.19 4.44
C ARG A 119 9.32 12.12 3.68
N ASP A 120 9.87 10.91 3.53
CA ASP A 120 11.14 10.69 2.85
C ASP A 120 10.95 10.65 1.33
N ARG A 121 11.60 11.60 0.64
CA ARG A 121 11.50 11.75 -0.82
C ARG A 121 12.54 10.93 -1.58
N GLY A 122 13.59 10.47 -0.89
CA GLY A 122 14.67 9.67 -1.49
C GLY A 122 14.21 8.29 -1.97
N ILE A 123 13.05 7.84 -1.51
CA ILE A 123 12.45 6.55 -1.86
C ILE A 123 11.75 6.58 -3.24
N ALA A 124 11.36 7.76 -3.73
CA ALA A 124 10.60 7.92 -4.98
C ALA A 124 11.22 7.21 -6.21
N PRO A 125 12.54 7.29 -6.51
CA PRO A 125 13.10 6.60 -7.66
C PRO A 125 12.98 5.07 -7.55
N TYR A 126 13.22 4.50 -6.37
CA TYR A 126 13.10 3.06 -6.14
C TYR A 126 11.66 2.58 -6.32
N ALA A 127 10.70 3.31 -5.73
CA ALA A 127 9.28 3.02 -5.88
C ALA A 127 8.82 3.16 -7.35
N THR A 128 9.36 4.13 -8.10
CA THR A 128 9.04 4.33 -9.52
C THR A 128 9.52 3.16 -10.38
N VAL A 129 10.75 2.67 -10.18
CA VAL A 129 11.27 1.51 -10.92
C VAL A 129 10.43 0.27 -10.62
N LEU A 130 10.15 0.03 -9.34
CA LEU A 130 9.33 -1.11 -8.92
C LEU A 130 7.91 -1.05 -9.48
N ALA A 131 7.30 0.14 -9.49
CA ALA A 131 5.98 0.35 -10.09
C ALA A 131 6.00 0.20 -11.61
N GLY A 132 7.09 0.58 -12.29
CA GLY A 132 7.29 0.38 -13.72
C GLY A 132 7.32 -1.10 -14.11
N ILE A 133 8.04 -1.92 -13.35
CA ILE A 133 8.09 -3.37 -13.54
C ILE A 133 6.69 -3.97 -13.30
N GLY A 134 6.04 -3.60 -12.20
CA GLY A 134 4.67 -4.05 -11.88
C GLY A 134 3.65 -3.68 -12.95
N ALA A 135 3.68 -2.43 -13.45
CA ALA A 135 2.81 -1.96 -14.52
C ALA A 135 3.03 -2.73 -15.83
N THR A 136 4.27 -3.06 -16.16
CA THR A 136 4.61 -3.83 -17.37
C THR A 136 4.03 -5.24 -17.29
N ILE A 137 4.20 -5.91 -16.15
CA ILE A 137 3.66 -7.26 -15.92
C ILE A 137 2.12 -7.25 -15.91
N ALA A 138 1.50 -6.25 -15.26
CA ALA A 138 0.05 -6.10 -15.22
C ALA A 138 -0.55 -5.82 -16.60
N GLY A 139 0.10 -4.95 -17.38
CA GLY A 139 -0.30 -4.68 -18.77
C GLY A 139 -0.19 -5.91 -19.66
N TYR A 140 0.88 -6.69 -19.52
CA TYR A 140 1.03 -7.96 -20.24
C TYR A 140 -0.05 -8.97 -19.84
N HIS A 141 -0.38 -9.07 -18.56
CA HIS A 141 -1.43 -9.96 -18.08
C HIS A 141 -2.81 -9.58 -18.62
N TRP A 142 -3.17 -8.30 -18.58
CA TRP A 142 -4.42 -7.82 -19.16
C TRP A 142 -4.49 -8.04 -20.68
N LEU A 143 -3.36 -7.94 -21.37
CA LEU A 143 -3.28 -8.24 -22.80
C LEU A 143 -3.50 -9.74 -23.08
N LEU A 144 -2.96 -10.63 -22.24
CA LEU A 144 -3.18 -12.08 -22.32
C LEU A 144 -4.65 -12.45 -22.12
N GLU A 145 -5.34 -11.84 -21.16
CA GLU A 145 -6.77 -12.04 -20.92
C GLU A 145 -7.59 -11.66 -22.17
N ARG A 146 -7.22 -10.58 -22.86
CA ARG A 146 -7.93 -10.13 -24.08
C ARG A 146 -7.56 -10.93 -25.32
N TRP A 147 -6.34 -11.46 -25.39
CA TRP A 147 -5.82 -12.20 -26.53
C TRP A 147 -5.23 -13.55 -26.10
N PRO A 148 -6.06 -14.56 -25.77
CA PRO A 148 -5.56 -15.85 -25.27
C PRO A 148 -4.63 -16.58 -26.24
N ALA A 149 -4.69 -16.26 -27.54
CA ALA A 149 -3.87 -16.89 -28.59
C ALA A 149 -2.36 -16.59 -28.48
N ILE A 150 -1.94 -15.57 -27.73
CA ILE A 150 -0.53 -15.28 -27.47
C ILE A 150 0.04 -16.07 -26.29
N ASP A 151 -0.80 -16.84 -25.57
CA ASP A 151 -0.33 -17.74 -24.52
C ASP A 151 0.45 -18.89 -25.16
N THR A 152 1.78 -18.81 -25.05
CA THR A 152 2.71 -19.83 -25.55
C THR A 152 2.82 -21.04 -24.64
N GLY A 153 1.93 -21.14 -23.63
CA GLY A 153 1.75 -22.31 -22.80
C GLY A 153 2.60 -22.27 -21.55
N SER A 154 2.14 -21.58 -20.52
CA SER A 154 2.39 -22.08 -19.16
C SER A 154 1.52 -23.30 -18.96
N CYS A 155 2.07 -24.49 -19.24
CA CYS A 155 1.45 -25.79 -18.97
C CYS A 155 1.42 -26.06 -17.45
N SER A 156 0.81 -25.16 -16.67
CA SER A 156 0.60 -25.28 -15.24
C SER A 156 -0.86 -25.64 -14.97
N ALA A 157 -1.08 -26.80 -14.36
CA ALA A 157 -2.42 -27.35 -14.10
C ALA A 157 -3.20 -26.62 -12.98
N ASP A 158 -2.59 -25.67 -12.27
CA ASP A 158 -3.17 -25.09 -11.06
C ASP A 158 -4.09 -23.87 -11.30
N ALA A 159 -3.89 -23.08 -12.37
CA ALA A 159 -4.80 -22.04 -12.87
C ALA A 159 -4.24 -21.35 -14.15
N PRO A 160 -4.96 -21.27 -15.27
CA PRO A 160 -4.49 -20.57 -16.48
C PRO A 160 -4.49 -19.05 -16.28
N CYS A 161 -3.44 -18.35 -16.74
CA CYS A 161 -3.35 -16.88 -16.68
C CYS A 161 -4.19 -16.18 -17.77
N SER A 162 -4.70 -16.93 -18.74
CA SER A 162 -5.46 -16.41 -19.89
C SER A 162 -6.96 -16.29 -19.63
N VAL A 163 -7.46 -16.87 -18.54
CA VAL A 163 -8.89 -16.90 -18.20
C VAL A 163 -9.14 -16.00 -16.99
N PRO A 164 -9.87 -14.87 -17.16
CA PRO A 164 -10.22 -14.01 -16.02
C PRO A 164 -11.28 -14.67 -15.13
N TYR A 165 -11.19 -14.46 -13.82
CA TYR A 165 -12.18 -14.95 -12.84
C TYR A 165 -13.52 -14.22 -12.95
N PHE A 166 -13.46 -12.91 -13.20
CA PHE A 166 -14.62 -12.06 -13.42
C PHE A 166 -14.25 -10.90 -14.34
N GLU A 167 -15.25 -10.33 -14.99
CA GLU A 167 -15.12 -9.16 -15.83
C GLU A 167 -16.25 -8.19 -15.55
N VAL A 168 -15.89 -7.02 -15.03
CA VAL A 168 -16.82 -5.91 -14.85
C VAL A 168 -16.76 -5.03 -16.11
N PHE A 169 -17.92 -4.55 -16.59
CA PHE A 169 -18.04 -3.73 -17.79
C PHE A 169 -17.49 -4.36 -19.10
N GLY A 170 -17.17 -5.66 -19.12
CA GLY A 170 -16.62 -6.38 -20.29
C GLY A 170 -15.16 -6.05 -20.64
N PHE A 171 -14.44 -5.38 -19.74
CA PHE A 171 -13.00 -5.11 -19.91
C PHE A 171 -12.22 -4.95 -18.60
N VAL A 172 -12.89 -4.66 -17.47
CA VAL A 172 -12.26 -4.49 -16.17
C VAL A 172 -12.12 -5.86 -15.52
N SER A 173 -10.92 -6.41 -15.61
CA SER A 173 -10.49 -7.62 -14.90
C SER A 173 -9.68 -7.27 -13.65
N LEU A 174 -9.34 -8.30 -12.87
CA LEU A 174 -8.37 -8.19 -11.77
C LEU A 174 -7.02 -7.62 -12.22
N ALA A 175 -6.50 -8.08 -13.37
CA ALA A 175 -5.24 -7.59 -13.92
C ALA A 175 -5.32 -6.11 -14.30
N PHE A 176 -6.44 -5.67 -14.86
CA PHE A 176 -6.66 -4.26 -15.22
C PHE A 176 -6.68 -3.36 -13.98
N MET A 177 -7.35 -3.77 -12.91
CA MET A 177 -7.36 -2.98 -11.66
C MET A 177 -5.96 -2.83 -11.06
N ALA A 178 -5.15 -3.90 -11.07
CA ALA A 178 -3.76 -3.84 -10.63
C ALA A 178 -2.93 -2.90 -11.53
N PHE A 179 -3.13 -2.96 -12.84
CA PHE A 179 -2.50 -2.03 -13.79
C PHE A 179 -2.83 -0.57 -13.47
N CYS A 180 -4.10 -0.23 -13.24
CA CYS A 180 -4.53 1.12 -12.84
C CYS A 180 -3.82 1.60 -11.57
N ALA A 181 -3.67 0.73 -10.57
CA ALA A 181 -2.97 1.06 -9.34
C ALA A 181 -1.48 1.37 -9.57
N PHE A 182 -0.75 0.54 -10.33
CA PHE A 182 0.66 0.81 -10.66
C PHE A 182 0.84 2.08 -11.51
N VAL A 183 -0.04 2.31 -12.50
CA VAL A 183 -0.05 3.54 -13.31
C VAL A 183 -0.30 4.76 -12.44
N THR A 184 -1.20 4.66 -11.45
CA THR A 184 -1.47 5.75 -10.52
C THR A 184 -0.25 6.10 -9.68
N VAL A 185 0.46 5.09 -9.17
CA VAL A 185 1.72 5.30 -8.46
C VAL A 185 2.75 6.01 -9.35
N LEU A 186 2.95 5.53 -10.58
CA LEU A 186 3.89 6.11 -11.53
C LEU A 186 3.52 7.57 -11.87
N ALA A 187 2.25 7.82 -12.19
CA ALA A 187 1.75 9.14 -12.54
C ALA A 187 2.02 10.16 -11.42
N PHE A 188 1.66 9.82 -10.18
CA PHE A 188 1.85 10.73 -9.05
C PHE A 188 3.32 10.95 -8.71
N LEU A 189 4.15 9.89 -8.70
CA LEU A 189 5.57 10.03 -8.36
C LEU A 189 6.37 10.79 -9.41
N VAL A 190 6.04 10.65 -10.69
CA VAL A 190 6.76 11.25 -11.82
C VAL A 190 6.24 12.63 -12.19
N ALA A 191 4.92 12.83 -12.20
CA ALA A 191 4.33 14.09 -12.65
C ALA A 191 4.43 15.19 -11.58
N LEU A 192 4.19 14.86 -10.31
CA LEU A 192 4.14 15.86 -9.24
C LEU A 192 5.53 16.24 -8.74
N PRO A 193 5.79 17.53 -8.51
CA PRO A 193 7.07 17.99 -7.99
C PRO A 193 7.28 17.50 -6.55
N ALA A 194 8.55 17.27 -6.18
CA ALA A 194 8.92 17.02 -4.80
C ALA A 194 8.61 18.27 -3.94
N GLN A 195 7.54 18.21 -3.14
CA GLN A 195 7.08 19.34 -2.34
C GLN A 195 8.09 19.71 -1.24
N SER A 196 8.39 20.98 -0.98
CA SER A 196 9.26 21.39 0.14
C SER A 196 8.45 21.55 1.45
N ALA A 197 8.31 20.46 2.20
CA ALA A 197 8.02 20.31 3.64
C ALA A 197 6.94 21.15 4.39
N ALA A 198 6.41 22.24 3.87
CA ALA A 198 5.37 23.02 4.52
C ALA A 198 4.00 22.64 3.93
N THR A 199 2.97 22.52 4.76
CA THR A 199 1.55 22.26 4.39
C THR A 199 1.18 20.81 4.04
N SER A 200 1.09 19.94 5.05
CA SER A 200 0.10 18.84 5.07
C SER A 200 0.10 18.12 6.43
N GLU A 201 -0.02 18.90 7.49
CA GLU A 201 -0.95 18.55 8.58
C GLU A 201 -2.38 18.75 8.02
N VAL A 202 -3.40 18.07 8.56
CA VAL A 202 -4.84 18.09 8.15
C VAL A 202 -5.25 16.99 7.15
N SER A 203 -5.76 15.86 7.64
CA SER A 203 -7.24 15.67 7.73
C SER A 203 -7.72 14.22 7.93
N ALA A 204 -6.94 13.17 7.66
CA ALA A 204 -7.48 11.80 7.65
C ALA A 204 -7.02 10.89 8.80
N ALA A 205 -5.79 11.06 9.30
CA ALA A 205 -5.24 10.18 10.35
C ALA A 205 -5.30 10.79 11.76
N SER A 206 -5.38 12.12 11.87
CA SER A 206 -5.46 12.84 13.14
C SER A 206 -6.84 12.72 13.82
N ASP A 207 -7.92 12.60 13.05
CA ASP A 207 -9.28 12.57 13.61
C ASP A 207 -9.62 11.21 14.22
N THR A 208 -9.13 10.11 13.64
CA THR A 208 -9.30 8.75 14.19
C THR A 208 -8.36 8.46 15.37
N ALA A 209 -7.14 9.03 15.36
CA ALA A 209 -6.21 8.87 16.48
C ALA A 209 -6.67 9.67 17.72
N ALA A 210 -7.12 10.91 17.54
CA ALA A 210 -7.65 11.74 18.63
C ALA A 210 -8.95 11.16 19.24
N ALA A 211 -9.81 10.54 18.42
CA ALA A 211 -11.01 9.86 18.90
C ALA A 211 -10.69 8.59 19.73
N SER A 212 -9.60 7.89 19.42
CA SER A 212 -9.18 6.69 20.17
C SER A 212 -8.53 7.01 21.53
N GLU A 213 -7.79 8.12 21.63
CA GLU A 213 -7.19 8.57 22.91
C GLU A 213 -8.24 9.06 23.93
N SER A 214 -9.31 9.72 23.48
CA SER A 214 -10.35 10.23 24.37
C SER A 214 -11.17 9.10 25.02
N VAL A 215 -11.43 8.03 24.28
CA VAL A 215 -12.08 6.81 24.79
C VAL A 215 -11.20 6.09 25.81
N TRP A 216 -9.89 5.95 25.55
CA TRP A 216 -8.96 5.32 26.49
C TRP A 216 -8.80 6.11 27.81
N ARG A 217 -8.73 7.45 27.74
CA ARG A 217 -8.68 8.30 28.95
C ARG A 217 -9.97 8.26 29.77
N ALA A 218 -11.13 8.13 29.13
CA ALA A 218 -12.41 8.00 29.83
C ALA A 218 -12.59 6.62 30.50
N ALA A 219 -11.95 5.57 29.96
CA ALA A 219 -12.02 4.20 30.47
C ALA A 219 -10.95 3.88 31.54
N SER A 220 -10.06 4.83 31.88
CA SER A 220 -9.01 4.62 32.88
C SER A 220 -9.57 4.80 34.30
N PRO A 221 -9.53 3.78 35.19
CA PRO A 221 -9.99 3.93 36.56
C PRO A 221 -9.05 4.87 37.34
N PRO A 222 -9.57 5.69 38.28
CA PRO A 222 -8.74 6.59 39.08
C PRO A 222 -7.78 5.78 39.96
N SER A 223 -6.47 5.99 39.78
CA SER A 223 -5.43 5.43 40.64
C SER A 223 -5.53 6.03 42.03
N ALA A 224 -5.75 5.18 43.03
CA ALA A 224 -5.78 5.54 44.44
C ALA A 224 -4.44 6.15 44.89
N SER A 225 -4.53 7.27 45.60
CA SER A 225 -3.42 8.00 46.20
C SER A 225 -2.78 7.22 47.37
N THR A 226 -1.51 6.84 47.24
CA THR A 226 -0.68 6.45 48.40
C THR A 226 -0.11 7.72 49.07
N PRO A 227 -0.19 7.87 50.40
CA PRO A 227 0.35 9.05 51.08
C PRO A 227 1.88 9.01 51.21
N SER A 228 2.50 10.16 50.96
CA SER A 228 3.94 10.44 51.04
C SER A 228 4.43 10.75 52.47
N PRO A 229 5.66 10.35 52.87
CA PRO A 229 6.25 10.73 54.16
C PRO A 229 6.77 12.19 54.19
N PRO A 230 6.86 12.83 55.38
CA PRO A 230 7.20 14.24 55.52
C PRO A 230 8.71 14.54 55.37
N ALA A 231 8.98 15.74 54.85
CA ALA A 231 10.30 16.25 54.48
C ALA A 231 11.13 16.76 55.69
N PRO A 232 12.47 16.62 55.65
CA PRO A 232 13.37 17.33 56.56
C PRO A 232 13.74 18.74 56.07
N THR A 233 13.87 19.63 57.05
CA THR A 233 14.10 21.08 56.96
C THR A 233 15.54 21.47 56.58
N LYS A 234 15.65 22.68 56.00
CA LYS A 234 16.82 23.30 55.38
C LYS A 234 17.97 23.60 56.36
N THR A 235 19.21 23.60 55.87
CA THR A 235 20.33 24.37 56.43
C THR A 235 21.18 24.93 55.27
N PRO A 236 21.67 26.18 55.33
CA PRO A 236 22.29 26.84 54.18
C PRO A 236 23.83 26.80 54.19
N ALA A 237 24.37 27.12 53.01
CA ALA A 237 25.73 27.59 52.73
C ALA A 237 26.88 26.60 52.95
N SER A 238 27.60 26.29 51.85
CA SER A 238 29.03 26.58 51.69
C SER A 238 29.61 25.91 50.43
N LEU A 239 30.36 26.72 49.68
CA LEU A 239 31.54 26.36 48.87
C LEU A 239 31.35 25.59 47.55
N GLU A 240 31.62 26.32 46.45
CA GLU A 240 32.20 25.83 45.19
C GLU A 240 33.50 25.03 45.47
N PRO A 241 33.88 24.04 44.62
CA PRO A 241 34.68 24.41 43.45
C PRO A 241 34.46 23.56 42.17
N GLN A 242 34.94 24.15 41.07
CA GLN A 242 35.16 23.65 39.72
C GLN A 242 35.61 22.18 39.57
N SER A 243 35.17 21.49 38.50
CA SER A 243 36.11 20.80 37.57
C SER A 243 35.45 20.26 36.29
N SER A 244 36.15 20.48 35.16
CA SER A 244 36.20 19.73 33.88
C SER A 244 34.87 19.30 33.23
N ARG A 245 34.40 19.87 32.12
CA ARG A 245 35.01 19.98 30.76
C ARG A 245 35.62 18.65 30.27
N THR A 246 34.87 17.91 29.44
CA THR A 246 35.33 17.12 28.25
C THR A 246 34.09 16.45 27.61
N SER A 247 33.60 16.90 26.46
CA SER A 247 34.10 16.53 25.12
C SER A 247 34.04 15.02 24.83
N TRP A 248 32.93 14.54 24.29
CA TRP A 248 32.87 13.30 23.51
C TRP A 248 32.14 13.55 22.19
N SER A 249 32.77 14.33 21.32
CA SER A 249 32.65 14.16 19.89
C SER A 249 33.59 13.02 19.45
N LYS A 250 33.13 12.20 18.50
CA LYS A 250 33.79 11.02 17.88
C LYS A 250 33.54 9.66 18.55
N VAL A 251 32.54 8.95 18.02
CA VAL A 251 32.75 7.57 17.57
C VAL A 251 32.26 7.49 16.12
N THR A 252 33.17 7.79 15.20
CA THR A 252 33.08 7.44 13.79
C THR A 252 33.78 6.11 13.56
N ARG A 253 33.16 5.26 12.73
CA ARG A 253 33.76 4.26 11.82
C ARG A 253 34.55 3.09 12.42
N CYS A 254 34.20 1.89 11.95
CA CYS A 254 35.03 0.97 11.15
C CYS A 254 34.30 -0.39 10.95
N PRO A 255 34.74 -1.31 10.07
CA PRO A 255 35.01 -1.11 8.65
C PRO A 255 34.41 -2.25 7.77
N SER A 256 34.44 -2.01 6.46
CA SER A 256 34.28 -3.00 5.39
C SER A 256 35.57 -3.81 5.20
N SER A 257 35.44 -5.14 5.07
CA SER A 257 36.39 -6.03 4.40
C SER A 257 35.59 -7.27 3.96
N ALA A 258 35.26 -7.42 2.68
CA ALA A 258 36.09 -8.06 1.67
C ALA A 258 36.23 -9.58 1.89
N MET A 259 35.47 -10.37 1.12
CA MET A 259 35.90 -11.69 0.64
C MET A 259 35.08 -12.06 -0.60
N ALA A 260 35.81 -12.27 -1.69
CA ALA A 260 35.33 -12.69 -3.01
C ALA A 260 35.55 -14.23 -3.15
N PRO A 261 35.29 -14.87 -4.32
CA PRO A 261 34.56 -16.12 -4.41
C PRO A 261 35.45 -17.37 -4.57
N THR A 262 34.89 -18.55 -4.30
CA THR A 262 35.50 -19.83 -4.70
C THR A 262 34.48 -20.72 -5.40
N LEU A 263 34.87 -21.09 -6.62
CA LEU A 263 34.33 -22.13 -7.50
C LEU A 263 34.12 -23.47 -6.78
N LEU A 264 33.10 -24.23 -7.16
CA LEU A 264 33.24 -25.69 -7.30
C LEU A 264 32.20 -26.27 -8.27
N SER A 265 32.71 -26.89 -9.34
CA SER A 265 32.00 -27.85 -10.18
C SER A 265 31.88 -29.19 -9.45
N ALA A 266 30.71 -29.83 -9.56
CA ALA A 266 30.52 -31.27 -9.71
C ALA A 266 29.04 -31.52 -10.08
#